data_AF-A0A699I941-F1
#
_entry.id   AF-A0A699I941-F1
#
_cell.length_a   1.000
_cell.length_b   1.000
_cell.length_c   1.000
_cell.angle_alpha   90.00
_cell.angle_beta   90.00
_cell.angle_gamma   90.00
#
_symmetry.space_group_name_H-M   'P 1'
#
loop_
_entity.id
_entity.type
_entity.pdbx_description
1 polymer ?
#
loop_
_entity_poly.entity_id
_entity_poly.type
_entity_poly.pdbx_seq_one_letter_code
_entity_poly.pdbx_strand_id
1 'polypeptide(L)'
;TDIKGDEPFLNDASQTTIHVKSLGHVLHLFVNGQLEGSAFGNSGNPQISKDISITLKRGTNNIDLLSLTVGLQNYGAFFDKTGAGITGPVELEGLKNGSTVDLSSQRWTYQIGLKGESLGLDTGGSSLWVSGSPKGQPLTWYKVTNFDAPSGDGPLAIDFTGMAKGEAWVNGQGIGRYWPGYNAPSSGCSDCSYKGTYSSSKCLKNCGKPSQKLYHVPRSWLKPSGNVLVLLEEIGGDPTKISFATQELESLCSHVSQSHPLPIDAWSQNKKSKSKSEPRVSLECPHPNQVISSIKFASFGTPQGKCGSFSHGECRSTNALSVLKKACVGSTRCSVAVTTSKFGDPCKNVLVKSLAVEASCA
;
A
#
# COMPACT_ATOMS: atom_id res chain seq x y z
N THR A 1 9.46 11.63 -36.58
CA THR A 1 9.04 11.43 -37.99
C THR A 1 9.25 12.71 -38.75
N ASP A 2 9.87 12.65 -39.93
CA ASP A 2 10.09 13.84 -40.76
C ASP A 2 8.87 14.07 -41.65
N ILE A 3 8.09 15.12 -41.36
CA ILE A 3 6.89 15.49 -42.13
C ILE A 3 7.33 16.53 -43.15
N LYS A 4 7.37 16.15 -44.43
CA LYS A 4 7.84 17.05 -45.50
C LYS A 4 6.85 18.19 -45.72
N GLY A 5 7.40 19.38 -46.00
CA GLY A 5 6.67 20.66 -46.01
C GLY A 5 5.64 20.82 -47.12
N ASP A 6 5.56 19.88 -48.04
CA ASP A 6 4.77 19.84 -49.26
C ASP A 6 3.62 18.81 -49.17
N GLU A 7 3.44 18.19 -48.01
CA GLU A 7 2.27 17.37 -47.74
C GLU A 7 1.03 18.24 -47.40
N PRO A 8 -0.14 18.01 -48.05
CA PRO A 8 -1.32 18.89 -48.01
C PRO A 8 -2.05 18.98 -46.64
N PHE A 9 -1.49 18.42 -45.58
CA PHE A 9 -2.17 18.18 -44.31
C PHE A 9 -2.13 19.36 -43.32
N LEU A 10 -1.38 20.44 -43.61
CA LEU A 10 -0.92 21.41 -42.61
C LEU A 10 -1.52 22.83 -42.69
N ASN A 11 -2.84 22.93 -42.87
CA ASN A 11 -3.57 24.14 -42.48
C ASN A 11 -4.51 23.79 -41.32
N ASP A 12 -4.23 24.41 -40.17
CA ASP A 12 -4.89 24.36 -38.86
C ASP A 12 -4.93 23.01 -38.13
N ALA A 13 -4.16 22.96 -37.04
CA ALA A 13 -4.33 22.18 -35.79
C ALA A 13 -5.31 20.99 -35.83
N SER A 14 -5.13 20.04 -36.75
CA SER A 14 -5.98 18.86 -36.83
C SER A 14 -5.58 17.90 -35.69
N GLN A 15 -6.44 17.80 -34.69
CA GLN A 15 -6.35 16.81 -33.62
C GLN A 15 -6.23 15.41 -34.25
N THR A 16 -5.06 14.80 -34.10
CA THR A 16 -4.74 13.47 -34.66
C THR A 16 -4.77 12.47 -33.52
N THR A 17 -5.03 11.20 -33.78
CA THR A 17 -5.02 10.17 -32.74
C THR A 17 -3.85 9.23 -32.98
N ILE A 18 -3.12 8.88 -31.92
CA ILE A 18 -2.17 7.77 -31.96
C ILE A 18 -2.74 6.59 -31.18
N HIS A 19 -2.86 5.46 -31.86
CA HIS A 19 -3.18 4.17 -31.28
C HIS A 19 -1.88 3.47 -30.90
N VAL A 20 -1.78 3.01 -29.65
CA VAL A 20 -0.60 2.28 -29.16
C VAL A 20 -1.03 0.98 -28.50
N LYS A 21 -0.49 -0.14 -28.98
CA LYS A 21 -0.54 -1.42 -28.26
C LYS A 21 0.78 -1.76 -27.61
N SER A 22 0.68 -2.23 -26.36
CA SER A 22 1.79 -2.63 -25.53
C SER A 22 1.39 -3.85 -24.71
N LEU A 23 2.35 -4.74 -24.44
CA LEU A 23 2.18 -5.84 -23.49
C LEU A 23 2.15 -5.36 -22.03
N GLY A 24 2.28 -4.05 -21.81
CA GLY A 24 2.23 -3.43 -20.50
C GLY A 24 3.61 -3.05 -19.95
N HIS A 25 3.69 -2.58 -18.71
CA HIS A 25 2.59 -2.45 -17.73
C HIS A 25 2.07 -1.01 -17.64
N VAL A 26 2.91 -0.03 -17.95
CA VAL A 26 2.57 1.40 -18.02
C VAL A 26 3.13 1.98 -19.32
N LEU A 27 2.39 2.94 -19.88
CA LEU A 27 2.73 3.69 -21.08
C LEU A 27 2.50 5.18 -20.82
N HIS A 28 3.51 6.01 -21.09
CA HIS A 28 3.35 7.46 -21.26
C HIS A 28 3.73 7.84 -22.69
N LEU A 29 2.91 8.69 -23.30
CA LEU A 29 3.17 9.25 -24.62
C LEU A 29 3.56 10.72 -24.47
N PHE A 30 4.72 11.06 -24.99
CA PHE A 30 5.17 12.43 -25.13
C PHE A 30 5.25 12.83 -26.60
N VAL A 31 4.80 14.05 -26.91
CA VAL A 31 4.97 14.66 -28.22
C VAL A 31 5.73 15.97 -28.05
N ASN A 32 6.86 16.08 -28.74
CA ASN A 32 7.75 17.24 -28.66
C ASN A 32 8.13 17.62 -27.21
N GLY A 33 8.28 16.62 -26.33
CA GLY A 33 8.64 16.79 -24.92
C GLY A 33 7.47 17.08 -23.98
N GLN A 34 6.23 17.14 -24.46
CA GLN A 34 5.03 17.34 -23.63
C GLN A 34 4.26 16.04 -23.45
N LEU A 35 3.77 15.77 -22.24
CA LEU A 35 2.96 14.58 -21.95
C LEU A 35 1.56 14.74 -22.53
N GLU A 36 1.19 13.91 -23.49
CA GLU A 36 -0.12 13.94 -24.16
C GLU A 36 -1.10 12.92 -23.58
N GLY A 37 -0.59 11.81 -23.02
CA GLY A 37 -1.45 10.80 -22.44
C GLY A 37 -0.72 9.67 -21.76
N SER A 38 -1.48 8.86 -21.03
CA SER A 38 -0.94 7.73 -20.27
C SER A 38 -1.96 6.60 -20.17
N ALA A 39 -1.46 5.39 -20.03
CA ALA A 39 -2.27 4.19 -19.81
C ALA A 39 -1.49 3.17 -18.97
N PHE A 40 -2.22 2.34 -18.24
CA PHE A 40 -1.65 1.24 -17.48
C PHE A 40 -2.60 0.05 -17.47
N GLY A 41 -2.03 -1.15 -17.45
CA GLY A 41 -2.76 -2.39 -17.23
C GLY A 41 -2.98 -2.69 -15.75
N ASN A 42 -3.50 -3.87 -15.44
CA ASN A 42 -3.63 -4.36 -14.08
C ASN A 42 -2.99 -5.76 -13.94
N SER A 43 -2.94 -6.29 -12.72
CA SER A 43 -2.28 -7.58 -12.45
C SER A 43 -2.90 -8.77 -13.19
N GLY A 44 -4.18 -8.71 -13.56
CA GLY A 44 -4.86 -9.77 -14.31
C GLY A 44 -4.73 -9.61 -15.82
N ASN A 45 -4.63 -8.38 -16.31
CA ASN A 45 -4.38 -8.06 -17.71
C ASN A 45 -3.44 -6.84 -17.81
N PRO A 46 -2.13 -7.05 -18.01
CA PRO A 46 -1.17 -5.96 -18.12
C PRO A 46 -1.20 -5.25 -19.47
N GLN A 47 -1.83 -5.83 -20.49
CA GLN A 47 -1.81 -5.30 -21.85
C GLN A 47 -2.54 -3.96 -21.95
N ILE A 48 -2.01 -3.09 -22.79
CA ILE A 48 -2.52 -1.76 -23.07
C ILE A 48 -2.86 -1.69 -24.56
N SER A 49 -4.06 -1.18 -24.86
CA SER A 49 -4.49 -0.80 -26.19
C SER A 49 -5.19 0.54 -26.04
N LYS A 50 -4.53 1.64 -26.44
CA LYS A 50 -5.00 2.98 -26.10
C LYS A 50 -4.87 3.95 -27.28
N ASP A 51 -5.96 4.67 -27.49
CA ASP A 51 -6.03 5.85 -28.36
C ASP A 51 -5.73 7.10 -27.54
N ILE A 52 -4.80 7.92 -28.01
CA ILE A 52 -4.42 9.19 -27.39
C ILE A 52 -4.49 10.28 -28.45
N SER A 53 -5.31 11.30 -28.21
CA SER A 53 -5.34 12.49 -29.05
C SER A 53 -4.05 13.29 -28.85
N ILE A 54 -3.44 13.71 -29.96
CA ILE A 54 -2.20 14.48 -29.99
C ILE A 54 -2.31 15.66 -30.94
N THR A 55 -1.46 16.65 -30.70
CA THR A 55 -1.27 17.79 -31.60
C THR A 55 0.10 17.70 -32.27
N LEU A 56 0.10 17.63 -33.60
CA LEU A 56 1.33 17.63 -34.39
C LEU A 56 1.56 19.03 -34.99
N LYS A 57 2.83 19.48 -34.99
CA LYS A 57 3.23 20.70 -35.68
C LYS A 57 3.70 20.40 -37.11
N ARG A 58 3.73 21.42 -37.97
CA ARG A 58 4.36 21.33 -39.29
C ARG A 58 5.84 20.94 -39.15
N GLY A 59 6.30 20.01 -39.99
CA GLY A 59 7.68 19.54 -39.98
C GLY A 59 7.92 18.38 -39.01
N THR A 60 9.16 18.21 -38.58
CA THR A 60 9.54 17.09 -37.73
C THR A 60 8.88 17.14 -36.35
N ASN A 61 8.25 16.04 -35.95
CA ASN A 61 7.73 15.81 -34.61
C ASN A 61 8.50 14.68 -33.92
N ASN A 62 8.81 14.89 -32.64
CA ASN A 62 9.37 13.85 -31.78
C ASN A 62 8.22 13.19 -31.02
N ILE A 63 8.16 11.87 -31.10
CA ILE A 63 7.17 11.05 -30.40
C ILE A 63 7.97 10.10 -29.51
N ASP A 64 7.90 10.31 -28.21
CA ASP A 64 8.61 9.50 -27.23
C ASP A 64 7.59 8.66 -26.45
N LEU A 65 7.76 7.34 -26.50
CA LEU A 65 6.94 6.41 -25.73
C LEU A 65 7.75 5.87 -24.56
N LEU A 66 7.39 6.28 -23.34
CA LEU A 66 7.98 5.73 -22.13
C LEU A 66 7.18 4.50 -21.71
N SER A 67 7.80 3.33 -21.81
CA SER A 67 7.24 2.06 -21.37
C SER A 67 7.90 1.61 -20.05
N LEU A 68 7.09 1.20 -19.08
CA LEU A 68 7.57 0.75 -17.78
C LEU A 68 7.00 -0.61 -17.40
N THR A 69 7.81 -1.38 -16.67
CA THR A 69 7.39 -2.61 -16.00
C THR A 69 7.12 -2.33 -14.52
N VAL A 70 6.14 -3.04 -13.96
CA VAL A 70 5.78 -2.97 -12.54
C VAL A 70 5.86 -4.38 -11.97
N GLY A 71 7.11 -4.85 -11.81
CA GLY A 71 7.41 -6.27 -11.62
C GLY A 71 7.35 -7.06 -12.94
N LEU A 72 7.81 -8.30 -12.90
CA LEU A 72 7.71 -9.27 -13.99
C LEU A 72 6.79 -10.42 -13.56
N GLN A 73 6.23 -11.14 -14.54
CA GLN A 73 5.41 -12.31 -14.24
C GLN A 73 6.25 -13.34 -13.46
N ASN A 74 5.68 -13.85 -12.37
CA ASN A 74 6.39 -14.71 -11.41
C ASN A 74 5.67 -16.05 -11.15
N TYR A 75 4.61 -16.36 -11.90
CA TYR A 75 3.84 -17.60 -11.77
C TYR A 75 3.08 -17.91 -13.07
N GLY A 76 2.86 -19.20 -13.36
CA GLY A 76 2.16 -19.70 -14.56
C GLY A 76 3.05 -20.57 -15.46
N ALA A 77 2.47 -21.29 -16.42
CA ALA A 77 3.28 -22.01 -17.41
C ALA A 77 3.98 -21.01 -18.35
N PHE A 78 5.27 -21.19 -18.60
CA PHE A 78 6.08 -20.37 -19.53
C PHE A 78 6.09 -18.86 -19.22
N PHE A 79 5.95 -18.48 -17.94
CA PHE A 79 5.91 -17.06 -17.55
C PHE A 79 7.19 -16.29 -17.92
N ASP A 80 8.31 -17.01 -18.07
CA ASP A 80 9.61 -16.50 -18.53
C ASP A 80 9.59 -16.02 -19.98
N LYS A 81 8.62 -16.50 -20.78
CA LYS A 81 8.44 -16.11 -22.19
C LYS A 81 7.47 -14.94 -22.36
N THR A 82 6.81 -14.50 -21.29
CA THR A 82 5.89 -13.36 -21.34
C THR A 82 6.71 -12.08 -21.49
N GLY A 83 6.62 -11.46 -22.67
CA GLY A 83 7.25 -10.17 -22.95
C GLY A 83 6.54 -9.01 -22.24
N ALA A 84 7.18 -7.84 -22.27
CA ALA A 84 6.63 -6.58 -21.80
C ALA A 84 6.98 -5.46 -22.79
N GLY A 85 6.29 -4.33 -22.67
CA GLY A 85 6.55 -3.14 -23.47
C GLY A 85 5.84 -3.10 -24.82
N ILE A 86 6.21 -2.12 -25.63
CA ILE A 86 5.52 -1.76 -26.86
C ILE A 86 5.92 -2.74 -27.96
N THR A 87 5.00 -3.65 -28.29
CA THR A 87 5.15 -4.61 -29.40
C THR A 87 4.35 -4.22 -30.64
N GLY A 88 3.63 -3.10 -30.57
CA GLY A 88 2.80 -2.61 -31.64
C GLY A 88 1.46 -3.35 -31.79
N PRO A 89 0.60 -2.87 -32.71
CA PRO A 89 0.86 -1.75 -33.61
C PRO A 89 0.92 -0.37 -32.91
N VAL A 90 1.63 0.56 -33.53
CA VAL A 90 1.66 1.99 -33.20
C VAL A 90 1.19 2.74 -34.43
N GLU A 91 -0.05 3.22 -34.44
CA GLU A 91 -0.73 3.74 -35.63
C GLU A 91 -1.15 5.18 -35.42
N LEU A 92 -0.93 6.03 -36.43
CA LEU A 92 -1.38 7.41 -36.46
C LEU A 92 -2.64 7.51 -37.33
N GLU A 93 -3.77 7.86 -36.71
CA GLU A 93 -5.10 7.91 -37.30
C GLU A 93 -5.65 9.34 -37.36
N GLY A 94 -6.68 9.54 -38.19
CA GLY A 94 -7.37 10.83 -38.29
C GLY A 94 -6.65 11.86 -39.16
N LEU A 95 -5.81 11.40 -40.09
CA LEU A 95 -5.23 12.25 -41.12
C LEU A 95 -6.33 12.71 -42.10
N LYS A 96 -6.21 13.90 -42.69
CA LYS A 96 -7.28 14.56 -43.47
C LYS A 96 -7.88 13.72 -44.61
N ASN A 97 -7.16 12.73 -45.13
CA ASN A 97 -7.59 11.81 -46.17
C ASN A 97 -8.27 10.53 -45.63
N GLY A 98 -8.48 10.42 -44.31
CA GLY A 98 -8.96 9.22 -43.64
C GLY A 98 -7.93 8.08 -43.58
N SER A 99 -6.68 8.34 -43.96
CA SER A 99 -5.62 7.33 -43.92
C SER A 99 -5.04 7.15 -42.52
N THR A 100 -4.56 5.93 -42.27
CA THR A 100 -3.79 5.56 -41.08
C THR A 100 -2.35 5.32 -41.49
N VAL A 101 -1.40 5.85 -40.71
CA VAL A 101 0.02 5.61 -40.90
C VAL A 101 0.53 4.70 -39.80
N ASP A 102 0.99 3.51 -40.16
CA ASP A 102 1.64 2.59 -39.21
C ASP A 102 3.10 3.02 -38.96
N LEU A 103 3.39 3.39 -37.71
CA LEU A 103 4.71 3.79 -37.24
C LEU A 103 5.54 2.59 -36.77
N SER A 104 4.94 1.39 -36.65
CA SER A 104 5.63 0.18 -36.15
C SER A 104 6.80 -0.23 -37.03
N SER A 105 6.69 0.00 -38.34
CA SER A 105 7.72 -0.34 -39.33
C SER A 105 8.76 0.78 -39.56
N GLN A 106 8.62 1.91 -38.86
CA GLN A 106 9.55 3.04 -38.97
C GLN A 106 10.81 2.80 -38.13
N ARG A 107 11.82 3.66 -38.27
CA ARG A 107 13.04 3.57 -37.47
C ARG A 107 12.79 4.03 -36.03
N TRP A 108 13.02 3.14 -35.07
CA TRP A 108 12.94 3.41 -33.64
C TRP A 108 14.32 3.67 -33.02
N THR A 109 14.34 4.51 -31.99
CA THR A 109 15.50 4.72 -31.11
C THR A 109 15.12 4.32 -29.69
N TYR A 110 16.06 3.71 -28.97
CA TYR A 110 15.81 3.19 -27.62
C TYR A 110 16.78 3.80 -26.61
N GLN A 111 16.25 4.14 -25.44
CA GLN A 111 17.02 4.51 -24.26
C GLN A 111 16.57 3.63 -23.10
N ILE A 112 17.53 3.03 -22.40
CA ILE A 112 17.27 2.25 -21.19
C ILE A 112 17.38 3.19 -19.99
N GLY A 113 16.35 3.19 -19.16
CA GLY A 113 16.30 4.00 -17.94
C GLY A 113 16.13 5.50 -18.18
N LEU A 114 16.08 6.24 -17.08
CA LEU A 114 15.94 7.69 -17.04
C LEU A 114 17.30 8.36 -16.85
N LYS A 115 17.43 9.58 -17.37
CA LYS A 115 18.64 10.39 -17.19
C LYS A 115 19.00 10.63 -15.71
N GLY A 116 18.01 10.73 -14.83
CA GLY A 116 18.25 10.87 -13.39
C GLY A 116 18.89 9.64 -12.75
N GLU A 117 18.58 8.45 -13.26
CA GLU A 117 19.17 7.18 -12.79
C GLU A 117 20.64 7.09 -13.22
N SER A 118 20.96 7.43 -14.47
CA SER A 118 22.36 7.41 -14.94
C SER A 118 23.25 8.45 -14.27
N LEU A 119 22.65 9.51 -13.72
CA LEU A 119 23.34 10.53 -12.93
C LEU A 119 23.42 10.22 -11.44
N GLY A 120 22.82 9.11 -10.97
CA GLY A 120 22.84 8.72 -9.56
C GLY A 120 22.10 9.70 -8.63
N LEU A 121 21.00 10.31 -9.10
CA LEU A 121 20.24 11.28 -8.30
C LEU A 121 19.63 10.70 -7.03
N ASP A 122 19.42 9.39 -6.97
CA ASP A 122 18.95 8.61 -5.82
C ASP A 122 19.83 8.79 -4.58
N THR A 123 21.13 9.03 -4.77
CA THR A 123 22.07 9.33 -3.68
C THR A 123 21.89 10.74 -3.10
N GLY A 124 21.18 11.60 -3.83
CA GLY A 124 21.04 13.03 -3.55
C GLY A 124 22.25 13.89 -3.96
N GLY A 125 23.36 13.31 -4.42
CA GLY A 125 24.55 14.05 -4.83
C GLY A 125 24.45 14.57 -6.26
N SER A 126 24.09 15.85 -6.46
CA SER A 126 24.12 16.51 -7.77
C SER A 126 24.09 18.04 -7.65
N SER A 127 24.64 18.75 -8.63
CA SER A 127 24.53 20.21 -8.76
C SER A 127 23.30 20.64 -9.57
N LEU A 128 22.50 19.69 -10.08
CA LEU A 128 21.33 19.96 -10.93
C LEU A 128 20.06 20.30 -10.14
N TRP A 129 20.08 20.16 -8.81
CA TRP A 129 18.93 20.47 -7.97
C TRP A 129 18.63 21.96 -8.00
N VAL A 130 17.37 22.30 -8.20
CA VAL A 130 16.86 23.67 -8.11
C VAL A 130 15.96 23.80 -6.88
N SER A 131 15.95 25.00 -6.28
CA SER A 131 15.02 25.29 -5.19
C SER A 131 13.59 25.40 -5.71
N GLY A 132 12.66 24.78 -5.00
CA GLY A 132 11.24 24.81 -5.34
C GLY A 132 10.58 23.46 -5.11
N SER A 133 9.24 23.47 -5.16
CA SER A 133 8.42 22.28 -5.03
C SER A 133 7.35 22.31 -6.12
N PRO A 134 7.74 22.12 -7.40
CA PRO A 134 6.77 22.05 -8.49
C PRO A 134 5.72 20.99 -8.17
N LYS A 135 4.49 21.19 -8.65
CA LYS A 135 3.36 20.30 -8.40
C LYS A 135 2.79 19.83 -9.71
N GLY A 136 2.36 18.57 -9.75
CA GLY A 136 1.68 17.98 -10.92
C GLY A 136 2.57 17.86 -12.17
N GLN A 137 3.88 17.96 -12.04
CA GLN A 137 4.82 17.76 -13.16
C GLN A 137 5.21 16.28 -13.24
N PRO A 138 5.12 15.64 -14.43
CA PRO A 138 5.57 14.28 -14.64
C PRO A 138 7.11 14.20 -14.61
N LEU A 139 7.63 12.98 -14.41
CA LEU A 139 9.07 12.67 -14.43
C LEU A 139 9.95 13.65 -13.62
N THR A 140 9.48 14.03 -12.44
CA THR A 140 10.14 15.02 -11.59
C THR A 140 10.87 14.36 -10.44
N TRP A 141 12.13 14.74 -10.24
CA TRP A 141 12.91 14.34 -9.08
C TRP A 141 12.74 15.38 -7.97
N TYR A 142 12.47 14.94 -6.74
CA TYR A 142 12.52 15.79 -5.56
C TYR A 142 13.55 15.28 -4.57
N LYS A 143 14.10 16.20 -3.81
CA LYS A 143 15.07 15.93 -2.75
C LYS A 143 14.73 16.76 -1.52
N VAL A 144 14.69 16.09 -0.37
CA VAL A 144 14.61 16.71 0.94
C VAL A 144 15.91 16.38 1.67
N THR A 145 16.58 17.40 2.18
CA THR A 145 17.85 17.26 2.92
C THR A 145 17.68 17.63 4.39
N ASN A 146 18.52 17.04 5.23
CA ASN A 146 18.69 17.40 6.63
C ASN A 146 17.42 17.24 7.46
N PHE A 147 16.63 16.19 7.19
CA PHE A 147 15.52 15.85 8.08
C PHE A 147 16.00 14.97 9.23
N ASP A 148 15.39 15.15 10.40
CA ASP A 148 15.67 14.36 11.60
C ASP A 148 14.83 13.08 11.62
N ALA A 149 15.39 12.00 12.16
CA ALA A 149 14.62 10.78 12.33
C ALA A 149 13.45 11.04 13.32
N PRO A 150 12.21 10.63 12.98
CA PRO A 150 11.10 10.73 13.93
C PRO A 150 11.42 10.04 15.26
N SER A 151 10.92 10.54 16.37
CA SER A 151 11.17 9.95 17.69
C SER A 151 10.56 8.54 17.86
N GLY A 152 10.98 7.84 18.91
CA GLY A 152 10.45 6.55 19.32
C GLY A 152 10.99 5.35 18.53
N ASP A 153 10.64 4.15 19.00
CA ASP A 153 11.19 2.89 18.50
C ASP A 153 10.20 2.11 17.60
N GLY A 154 8.97 2.60 17.46
CA GLY A 154 7.94 1.97 16.63
C GLY A 154 8.31 1.95 15.14
N PRO A 155 7.77 1.02 14.33
CA PRO A 155 8.00 1.00 12.89
C PRO A 155 7.67 2.35 12.22
N LEU A 156 8.44 2.70 11.21
CA LEU A 156 8.30 3.98 10.51
C LEU A 156 7.87 3.75 9.07
N ALA A 157 6.99 4.60 8.57
CA ALA A 157 6.63 4.66 7.16
C ALA A 157 6.57 6.11 6.68
N ILE A 158 6.68 6.29 5.37
CA ILE A 158 6.33 7.53 4.69
C ILE A 158 4.92 7.39 4.14
N ASP A 159 4.08 8.38 4.42
CA ASP A 159 2.78 8.56 3.79
C ASP A 159 2.98 9.40 2.52
N PHE A 160 2.90 8.73 1.37
CA PHE A 160 2.98 9.39 0.06
C PHE A 160 1.62 9.92 -0.42
N THR A 161 0.65 10.14 0.47
CA THR A 161 -0.61 10.81 0.12
C THR A 161 -0.33 12.16 -0.52
N GLY A 162 -0.93 12.40 -1.69
CA GLY A 162 -0.68 13.59 -2.50
C GLY A 162 0.33 13.36 -3.63
N MET A 163 1.09 12.27 -3.60
CA MET A 163 1.88 11.78 -4.72
C MET A 163 1.04 10.85 -5.61
N ALA A 164 1.56 10.46 -6.77
CA ALA A 164 0.84 9.59 -7.69
C ALA A 164 1.55 8.25 -7.89
N LYS A 165 2.74 8.23 -8.49
CA LYS A 165 3.52 7.00 -8.72
C LYS A 165 5.01 7.33 -8.79
N GLY A 166 5.87 6.44 -8.31
CA GLY A 166 7.29 6.69 -8.33
C GLY A 166 8.14 5.68 -7.60
N GLU A 167 9.39 6.07 -7.37
CA GLU A 167 10.36 5.36 -6.54
C GLU A 167 10.96 6.32 -5.53
N ALA A 168 11.34 5.79 -4.37
CA ALA A 168 11.91 6.61 -3.30
C ALA A 168 13.13 5.97 -2.66
N TRP A 169 14.03 6.82 -2.16
CA TRP A 169 15.27 6.46 -1.51
C TRP A 169 15.47 7.27 -0.23
N VAL A 170 15.93 6.59 0.81
CA VAL A 170 16.34 7.22 2.07
C VAL A 170 17.83 6.96 2.25
N ASN A 171 18.62 8.02 2.33
CA ASN A 171 20.09 7.92 2.45
C ASN A 171 20.72 7.04 1.35
N GLY A 172 20.21 7.11 0.12
CA GLY A 172 20.63 6.28 -1.02
C GLY A 172 20.11 4.84 -1.01
N GLN A 173 19.34 4.43 0.01
CA GLN A 173 18.73 3.10 0.09
C GLN A 173 17.33 3.14 -0.51
N GLY A 174 17.07 2.32 -1.54
CA GLY A 174 15.75 2.22 -2.16
C GLY A 174 14.72 1.64 -1.21
N ILE A 175 13.69 2.43 -0.87
CA ILE A 175 12.56 2.00 -0.02
C ILE A 175 11.41 1.39 -0.85
N GLY A 176 11.61 1.31 -2.17
CA GLY A 176 10.71 0.66 -3.11
C GLY A 176 9.88 1.63 -3.94
N ARG A 177 8.97 1.06 -4.72
CA ARG A 177 8.02 1.81 -5.56
C ARG A 177 6.85 2.27 -4.73
N TYR A 178 6.40 3.50 -4.96
CA TYR A 178 5.14 3.99 -4.45
C TYR A 178 4.12 4.16 -5.57
N TRP A 179 2.87 3.83 -5.31
CA TRP A 179 1.75 4.05 -6.23
C TRP A 179 0.44 4.34 -5.51
N PRO A 180 0.37 5.39 -4.65
CA PRO A 180 -0.85 5.77 -3.95
C PRO A 180 -1.96 6.24 -4.91
N GLY A 181 -1.64 6.64 -6.14
CA GLY A 181 -2.63 6.94 -7.18
C GLY A 181 -3.40 5.71 -7.69
N TYR A 182 -2.92 4.48 -7.44
CA TYR A 182 -3.60 3.25 -7.81
C TYR A 182 -4.53 2.80 -6.68
N ASN A 183 -5.83 3.07 -6.83
CA ASN A 183 -6.83 2.68 -5.84
C ASN A 183 -7.18 1.19 -5.94
N ALA A 184 -7.40 0.58 -4.78
CA ALA A 184 -8.01 -0.75 -4.69
C ALA A 184 -9.44 -0.72 -5.28
N PRO A 185 -9.96 -1.86 -5.78
CA PRO A 185 -11.34 -1.97 -6.25
C PRO A 185 -12.33 -1.42 -5.22
N SER A 186 -13.40 -0.77 -5.68
CA SER A 186 -14.43 -0.20 -4.78
C SER A 186 -15.34 -1.26 -4.17
N SER A 187 -15.36 -2.48 -4.73
CA SER A 187 -16.21 -3.60 -4.32
C SER A 187 -15.39 -4.81 -3.86
N GLY A 188 -16.05 -5.77 -3.20
CA GLY A 188 -15.43 -7.01 -2.72
C GLY A 188 -15.04 -6.99 -1.23
N CYS A 189 -15.01 -5.82 -0.60
CA CYS A 189 -14.85 -5.72 0.85
C CYS A 189 -16.19 -5.94 1.55
N SER A 190 -16.27 -7.00 2.35
CA SER A 190 -17.40 -7.29 3.22
C SER A 190 -16.93 -7.54 4.65
N ASP A 191 -17.88 -7.58 5.57
CA ASP A 191 -17.64 -8.21 6.86
C ASP A 191 -17.47 -9.71 6.66
N CYS A 192 -16.48 -10.28 7.34
CA CYS A 192 -16.13 -11.66 7.17
C CYS A 192 -16.02 -12.37 8.52
N SER A 193 -16.28 -13.67 8.50
CA SER A 193 -16.14 -14.55 9.65
C SER A 193 -15.02 -15.54 9.42
N TYR A 194 -14.29 -15.89 10.49
CA TYR A 194 -13.32 -16.98 10.46
C TYR A 194 -13.99 -18.33 10.15
N LYS A 195 -15.30 -18.47 10.43
CA LYS A 195 -16.06 -19.70 10.18
C LYS A 195 -16.30 -19.92 8.69
N GLY A 196 -16.37 -21.18 8.30
CA GLY A 196 -16.64 -21.62 6.92
C GLY A 196 -15.43 -21.52 6.00
N THR A 197 -15.56 -22.05 4.78
CA THR A 197 -14.48 -22.11 3.79
C THR A 197 -13.87 -20.73 3.54
N TYR A 198 -12.56 -20.70 3.39
CA TYR A 198 -11.80 -19.50 3.09
C TYR A 198 -11.53 -19.37 1.59
N SER A 199 -11.54 -18.14 1.09
CA SER A 199 -10.99 -17.75 -0.21
C SER A 199 -10.21 -16.45 -0.04
N SER A 200 -9.28 -16.16 -0.95
CA SER A 200 -8.48 -14.92 -0.93
C SER A 200 -9.34 -13.64 -0.99
N SER A 201 -10.56 -13.72 -1.51
CA SER A 201 -11.51 -12.61 -1.59
C SER A 201 -12.45 -12.48 -0.38
N LYS A 202 -12.43 -13.43 0.58
CA LYS A 202 -13.42 -13.50 1.66
C LYS A 202 -13.36 -12.32 2.63
N CYS A 203 -12.16 -11.80 2.90
CA CYS A 203 -11.90 -10.84 3.98
C CYS A 203 -11.16 -9.59 3.47
N LEU A 204 -11.43 -9.15 2.24
CA LEU A 204 -10.79 -7.95 1.69
C LEU A 204 -11.15 -6.71 2.51
N LYS A 205 -10.19 -5.78 2.63
CA LYS A 205 -10.32 -4.50 3.33
C LYS A 205 -9.73 -3.38 2.47
N ASN A 206 -10.02 -2.13 2.84
CA ASN A 206 -9.53 -0.92 2.18
C ASN A 206 -9.96 -0.71 0.71
N CYS A 207 -11.13 -1.24 0.32
CA CYS A 207 -11.72 -0.96 -0.98
C CYS A 207 -11.90 0.55 -1.23
N GLY A 208 -11.66 0.99 -2.47
CA GLY A 208 -11.76 2.39 -2.89
C GLY A 208 -10.70 3.34 -2.31
N LYS A 209 -9.74 2.83 -1.53
CA LYS A 209 -8.59 3.59 -1.01
C LYS A 209 -7.35 3.32 -1.86
N PRO A 210 -6.27 4.13 -1.74
CA PRO A 210 -4.97 3.78 -2.28
C PRO A 210 -4.59 2.34 -1.91
N SER A 211 -4.20 1.55 -2.90
CA SER A 211 -3.80 0.15 -2.72
C SER A 211 -2.69 0.00 -1.67
N GLN A 212 -1.76 0.96 -1.65
CA GLN A 212 -0.81 1.16 -0.57
C GLN A 212 -0.64 2.66 -0.30
N LYS A 213 -0.85 3.04 0.97
CA LYS A 213 -0.72 4.43 1.45
C LYS A 213 0.61 4.67 2.18
N LEU A 214 1.01 3.71 3.01
CA LEU A 214 2.19 3.79 3.88
C LEU A 214 3.31 2.91 3.33
N TYR A 215 4.51 3.48 3.25
CA TYR A 215 5.69 2.85 2.66
C TYR A 215 6.78 2.75 3.73
N HIS A 216 7.09 1.52 4.11
CA HIS A 216 7.96 1.23 5.25
C HIS A 216 9.39 1.76 5.03
N VAL A 217 9.93 2.41 6.06
CA VAL A 217 11.33 2.84 6.14
C VAL A 217 11.97 2.17 7.34
N PRO A 218 12.95 1.26 7.15
CA PRO A 218 13.66 0.66 8.25
C PRO A 218 14.35 1.72 9.10
N ARG A 219 14.09 1.70 10.42
CA ARG A 219 14.71 2.62 11.40
C ARG A 219 16.24 2.61 11.31
N SER A 220 16.83 1.45 11.04
CA SER A 220 18.28 1.26 10.89
C SER A 220 18.88 1.97 9.67
N TRP A 221 18.06 2.43 8.73
CA TRP A 221 18.53 3.20 7.57
C TRP A 221 18.58 4.71 7.85
N LEU A 222 18.07 5.15 9.00
CA LEU A 222 18.07 6.54 9.43
C LEU A 222 19.20 6.82 10.42
N LYS A 223 19.79 8.00 10.28
CA LYS A 223 20.64 8.66 11.27
C LYS A 223 19.77 9.51 12.18
N PRO A 224 20.22 9.88 13.40
CA PRO A 224 19.46 10.79 14.26
C PRO A 224 19.07 12.11 13.58
N SER A 225 20.00 12.69 12.81
CA SER A 225 19.79 13.90 12.01
C SER A 225 20.54 13.81 10.68
N GLY A 226 20.30 14.77 9.77
CA GLY A 226 21.06 14.87 8.53
C GLY A 226 20.67 13.84 7.47
N ASN A 227 19.44 13.31 7.51
CA ASN A 227 18.97 12.34 6.53
C ASN A 227 18.58 13.01 5.21
N VAL A 228 18.65 12.23 4.13
CA VAL A 228 18.26 12.65 2.78
C VAL A 228 17.16 11.74 2.26
N LEU A 229 16.07 12.33 1.77
CA LEU A 229 14.99 11.63 1.06
C LEU A 229 15.02 12.10 -0.39
N VAL A 230 15.11 11.16 -1.31
CA VAL A 230 14.97 11.41 -2.76
C VAL A 230 13.74 10.66 -3.25
N LEU A 231 12.99 11.26 -4.15
CA LEU A 231 11.89 10.61 -4.86
C LEU A 231 11.94 10.96 -6.35
N LEU A 232 11.63 9.97 -7.18
CA LEU A 232 11.25 10.13 -8.57
C LEU A 232 9.72 10.04 -8.64
N GLU A 233 9.06 11.14 -9.01
CA GLU A 233 7.62 11.18 -9.28
C GLU A 233 7.35 11.05 -10.78
N GLU A 234 6.70 9.97 -11.17
CA GLU A 234 6.46 9.58 -12.55
C GLU A 234 5.33 10.38 -13.20
N ILE A 235 4.21 10.55 -12.48
CA ILE A 235 2.96 11.09 -13.05
C ILE A 235 2.80 12.56 -12.69
N GLY A 236 3.02 12.90 -11.43
CA GLY A 236 2.84 14.25 -10.91
C GLY A 236 2.09 14.24 -9.59
N GLY A 237 2.68 14.87 -8.59
CA GLY A 237 2.16 14.91 -7.22
C GLY A 237 2.37 16.27 -6.56
N ASP A 238 1.96 16.36 -5.29
CA ASP A 238 2.22 17.47 -4.40
C ASP A 238 3.16 17.01 -3.27
N PRO A 239 4.48 17.26 -3.38
CA PRO A 239 5.46 16.81 -2.40
C PRO A 239 5.26 17.45 -1.01
N THR A 240 4.49 18.55 -0.91
CA THR A 240 4.22 19.21 0.37
C THR A 240 3.26 18.43 1.26
N LYS A 241 2.61 17.38 0.73
CA LYS A 241 1.69 16.51 1.48
C LYS A 241 2.36 15.24 2.03
N ILE A 242 3.62 15.01 1.66
CA ILE A 242 4.40 13.88 2.18
C ILE A 242 4.62 14.07 3.68
N SER A 243 4.40 13.01 4.45
CA SER A 243 4.61 13.03 5.90
C SER A 243 5.16 11.70 6.39
N PHE A 244 5.76 11.70 7.57
CA PHE A 244 6.12 10.48 8.27
C PHE A 244 4.94 9.97 9.10
N ALA A 245 4.78 8.66 9.13
CA ALA A 245 3.83 7.97 9.98
C ALA A 245 4.60 6.96 10.84
N THR A 246 4.41 7.02 12.15
CA THR A 246 4.88 6.00 13.08
C THR A 246 3.74 5.06 13.43
N GLN A 247 4.03 3.77 13.50
CA GLN A 247 3.07 2.79 14.00
C GLN A 247 3.29 2.60 15.49
N GLU A 248 2.32 3.02 16.29
CA GLU A 248 2.27 2.78 17.72
C GLU A 248 1.11 1.83 18.06
N LEU A 249 1.33 0.94 19.02
CA LEU A 249 0.27 0.06 19.51
C LEU A 249 -0.64 0.85 20.46
N GLU A 250 -1.80 1.25 19.95
CA GLU A 250 -2.76 2.06 20.70
C GLU A 250 -3.39 1.31 21.89
N SER A 251 -3.71 0.02 21.68
CA SER A 251 -4.32 -0.85 22.69
C SER A 251 -4.02 -2.34 22.42
N LEU A 252 -3.82 -3.10 23.50
CA LEU A 252 -3.88 -4.57 23.50
C LEU A 252 -5.32 -5.01 23.71
N CYS A 253 -5.80 -5.95 22.90
CA CYS A 253 -7.16 -6.47 23.00
C CYS A 253 -7.21 -7.99 23.04
N SER A 254 -8.20 -8.53 23.72
CA SER A 254 -8.51 -9.96 23.67
C SER A 254 -10.00 -10.20 23.89
N HIS A 255 -10.59 -11.12 23.13
CA HIS A 255 -11.97 -11.57 23.29
C HIS A 255 -12.04 -13.09 23.27
N VAL A 256 -12.27 -13.69 24.44
CA VAL A 256 -12.20 -15.14 24.64
C VAL A 256 -13.49 -15.67 25.23
N SER A 257 -14.06 -16.69 24.59
CA SER A 257 -15.24 -17.42 25.06
C SER A 257 -14.88 -18.47 26.11
N GLN A 258 -15.79 -18.75 27.04
CA GLN A 258 -15.68 -19.93 27.92
C GLN A 258 -15.64 -21.26 27.17
N SER A 259 -16.09 -21.29 25.91
CA SER A 259 -16.01 -22.44 25.02
C SER A 259 -14.87 -22.33 23.99
N HIS A 260 -13.95 -21.37 24.16
CA HIS A 260 -12.87 -21.17 23.19
C HIS A 260 -11.99 -22.43 23.12
N PRO A 261 -11.66 -22.91 21.91
CA PRO A 261 -10.84 -24.11 21.77
C PRO A 261 -9.43 -23.88 22.31
N LEU A 262 -8.76 -24.97 22.69
CA LEU A 262 -7.37 -24.90 23.10
C LEU A 262 -6.45 -24.50 21.93
N PRO A 263 -5.31 -23.86 22.19
CA PRO A 263 -4.27 -23.66 21.18
C PRO A 263 -3.86 -24.97 20.52
N ILE A 264 -3.45 -24.91 19.25
CA ILE A 264 -3.13 -26.10 18.44
C ILE A 264 -2.00 -26.94 19.07
N ASP A 265 -1.07 -26.30 19.77
CA ASP A 265 0.03 -26.97 20.47
C ASP A 265 -0.47 -27.88 21.61
N ALA A 266 -1.63 -27.57 22.18
CA ALA A 266 -2.27 -28.39 23.21
C ALA A 266 -3.10 -29.55 22.62
N TRP A 267 -3.32 -29.59 21.29
CA TRP A 267 -4.06 -30.68 20.64
C TRP A 267 -3.18 -31.92 20.42
N SER A 268 -1.85 -31.76 20.44
CA SER A 268 -0.88 -32.85 20.20
C SER A 268 -0.60 -33.71 21.45
N GLN A 269 -1.02 -33.27 22.64
CA GLN A 269 -0.79 -34.04 23.86
C GLN A 269 -1.79 -35.20 24.00
N ASN A 270 -1.26 -36.41 23.91
CA ASN A 270 -1.94 -37.69 24.07
C ASN A 270 -3.05 -37.66 25.15
N LYS A 271 -4.20 -38.24 24.80
CA LYS A 271 -5.50 -38.37 25.51
C LYS A 271 -5.47 -38.94 26.96
N LYS A 272 -4.39 -38.82 27.73
CA LYS A 272 -4.25 -39.42 29.07
C LYS A 272 -4.20 -38.43 30.24
N SER A 273 -4.26 -37.12 29.99
CA SER A 273 -4.53 -36.12 31.03
C SER A 273 -5.64 -35.17 30.56
N LYS A 274 -6.90 -35.53 30.82
CA LYS A 274 -8.05 -34.60 30.71
C LYS A 274 -8.04 -33.63 31.90
N SER A 275 -6.94 -32.91 32.12
CA SER A 275 -7.03 -31.61 32.77
C SER A 275 -7.76 -30.70 31.79
N LYS A 276 -9.04 -30.36 32.06
CA LYS A 276 -9.76 -29.33 31.30
C LYS A 276 -8.94 -28.05 31.35
N SER A 277 -8.12 -27.81 30.33
CA SER A 277 -7.43 -26.53 30.18
C SER A 277 -8.52 -25.48 29.97
N GLU A 278 -8.63 -24.56 30.93
CA GLU A 278 -9.62 -23.50 30.90
C GLU A 278 -9.18 -22.43 29.88
N PRO A 279 -10.09 -21.91 29.04
CA PRO A 279 -9.79 -20.78 28.17
C PRO A 279 -9.25 -19.59 28.96
N ARG A 280 -8.22 -18.94 28.45
CA ARG A 280 -7.58 -17.79 29.12
C ARG A 280 -7.47 -16.62 28.16
N VAL A 281 -7.71 -15.43 28.69
CA VAL A 281 -7.22 -14.20 28.07
C VAL A 281 -5.72 -14.12 28.34
N SER A 282 -4.94 -13.83 27.31
CA SER A 282 -3.50 -13.55 27.39
C SER A 282 -3.24 -12.16 26.84
N LEU A 283 -2.62 -11.30 27.65
CA LEU A 283 -2.17 -9.96 27.28
C LEU A 283 -0.65 -9.90 27.47
N GLU A 284 0.06 -9.31 26.50
CA GLU A 284 1.51 -9.18 26.54
C GLU A 284 1.89 -7.87 25.88
N CYS A 285 2.67 -7.05 26.60
CA CYS A 285 3.19 -5.81 26.03
C CYS A 285 4.25 -6.10 24.97
N PRO A 286 4.24 -5.36 23.85
CA PRO A 286 5.08 -5.64 22.69
C PRO A 286 6.57 -5.36 22.93
N HIS A 287 6.90 -4.49 23.90
CA HIS A 287 8.26 -4.07 24.18
C HIS A 287 8.77 -4.60 25.53
N PRO A 288 10.04 -5.01 25.64
CA PRO A 288 10.58 -5.66 26.84
C PRO A 288 10.45 -4.85 28.14
N ASN A 289 10.48 -3.52 28.04
CA ASN A 289 10.43 -2.60 29.18
C ASN A 289 9.04 -2.04 29.45
N GLN A 290 8.04 -2.45 28.67
CA GLN A 290 6.67 -1.99 28.86
C GLN A 290 5.90 -2.90 29.79
N VAL A 291 5.07 -2.28 30.63
CA VAL A 291 4.10 -3.00 31.46
C VAL A 291 2.69 -2.59 31.07
N ILE A 292 1.72 -3.46 31.36
CA ILE A 292 0.31 -3.10 31.22
C ILE A 292 0.03 -1.95 32.19
N SER A 293 -0.11 -0.74 31.66
CA SER A 293 -0.27 0.48 32.44
C SER A 293 -1.72 0.68 32.89
N SER A 294 -2.67 0.24 32.07
CA SER A 294 -4.10 0.37 32.38
C SER A 294 -4.96 -0.64 31.63
N ILE A 295 -6.14 -0.93 32.19
CA ILE A 295 -7.24 -1.64 31.52
C ILE A 295 -8.28 -0.60 31.13
N LYS A 296 -8.42 -0.34 29.82
CA LYS A 296 -9.36 0.62 29.22
C LYS A 296 -10.79 0.08 29.24
N PHE A 297 -10.97 -1.20 28.94
CA PHE A 297 -12.27 -1.86 28.91
C PHE A 297 -12.19 -3.30 29.43
N ALA A 298 -13.22 -3.75 30.12
CA ALA A 298 -13.36 -5.13 30.59
C ALA A 298 -14.83 -5.50 30.74
N SER A 299 -15.25 -6.60 30.11
CA SER A 299 -16.61 -7.11 30.24
C SER A 299 -16.63 -8.63 30.14
N PHE A 300 -17.13 -9.28 31.19
CA PHE A 300 -17.42 -10.71 31.23
C PHE A 300 -18.93 -10.94 31.17
N GLY A 301 -19.41 -11.74 30.21
CA GLY A 301 -20.83 -11.96 29.95
C GLY A 301 -21.12 -12.06 28.46
N THR A 302 -21.87 -11.09 27.92
CA THR A 302 -22.19 -10.99 26.49
C THR A 302 -21.64 -9.71 25.83
N PRO A 303 -20.33 -9.41 25.96
CA PRO A 303 -19.75 -8.22 25.31
C PRO A 303 -19.92 -8.25 23.80
N GLN A 304 -20.02 -7.06 23.20
CA GLN A 304 -20.17 -6.85 21.76
C GLN A 304 -19.04 -5.96 21.22
N GLY A 305 -18.96 -5.88 19.90
CA GLY A 305 -17.97 -5.05 19.20
C GLY A 305 -16.64 -5.76 18.94
N LYS A 306 -15.64 -4.96 18.59
CA LYS A 306 -14.27 -5.37 18.28
C LYS A 306 -13.28 -4.51 19.05
N CYS A 307 -12.01 -4.86 19.02
CA CYS A 307 -10.94 -4.06 19.63
C CYS A 307 -11.06 -2.57 19.25
N GLY A 308 -10.98 -1.68 20.25
CA GLY A 308 -11.18 -0.23 20.11
C GLY A 308 -12.65 0.22 20.06
N SER A 309 -13.61 -0.71 19.98
CA SER A 309 -15.05 -0.41 19.95
C SER A 309 -15.86 -1.41 20.77
N PHE A 310 -15.25 -2.01 21.81
CA PHE A 310 -15.95 -2.95 22.66
C PHE A 310 -17.05 -2.24 23.46
N SER A 311 -18.18 -2.92 23.62
CA SER A 311 -19.29 -2.45 24.44
C SER A 311 -19.80 -3.55 25.36
N HIS A 312 -20.42 -3.14 26.46
CA HIS A 312 -21.12 -4.07 27.33
C HIS A 312 -22.38 -4.58 26.63
N GLY A 313 -22.65 -5.88 26.75
CA GLY A 313 -23.97 -6.41 26.43
C GLY A 313 -24.92 -6.33 27.62
N GLU A 314 -26.12 -6.86 27.42
CA GLU A 314 -27.16 -6.99 28.46
C GLU A 314 -26.66 -7.77 29.68
N CYS A 315 -25.79 -8.75 29.44
CA CYS A 315 -25.15 -9.54 30.47
C CYS A 315 -23.74 -9.04 30.75
N ARG A 316 -23.50 -8.52 31.96
CA ARG A 316 -22.15 -8.10 32.38
C ARG A 316 -21.88 -8.37 33.85
N SER A 317 -20.67 -8.84 34.13
CA SER A 317 -20.15 -8.86 35.48
C SER A 317 -19.73 -7.46 35.95
N THR A 318 -20.06 -7.12 37.18
CA THR A 318 -19.66 -5.88 37.84
C THR A 318 -18.20 -5.87 38.30
N ASN A 319 -17.56 -7.05 38.41
CA ASN A 319 -16.19 -7.17 38.91
C ASN A 319 -15.12 -7.38 37.82
N ALA A 320 -15.51 -7.52 36.55
CA ALA A 320 -14.59 -7.84 35.45
C ALA A 320 -13.39 -6.87 35.38
N LEU A 321 -13.65 -5.57 35.50
CA LEU A 321 -12.62 -4.53 35.46
C LEU A 321 -11.68 -4.60 36.67
N SER A 322 -12.20 -4.80 37.88
CA SER A 322 -11.38 -4.83 39.09
C SER A 322 -10.49 -6.08 39.15
N VAL A 323 -11.02 -7.23 38.72
CA VAL A 323 -10.26 -8.49 38.60
C VAL A 323 -9.11 -8.33 37.62
N LEU A 324 -9.36 -7.76 36.42
CA LEU A 324 -8.32 -7.56 35.42
C LEU A 324 -7.29 -6.51 35.83
N LYS A 325 -7.72 -5.39 36.43
CA LYS A 325 -6.79 -4.38 36.96
C LYS A 325 -5.84 -5.00 37.98
N LYS A 326 -6.36 -5.75 38.94
CA LYS A 326 -5.56 -6.41 39.98
C LYS A 326 -4.62 -7.48 39.41
N ALA A 327 -5.03 -8.19 38.36
CA ALA A 327 -4.26 -9.29 37.80
C ALA A 327 -3.20 -8.84 36.78
N CYS A 328 -3.45 -7.78 36.03
CA CYS A 328 -2.65 -7.45 34.85
C CYS A 328 -1.83 -6.16 34.97
N VAL A 329 -2.32 -5.14 35.68
CA VAL A 329 -1.63 -3.84 35.73
C VAL A 329 -0.27 -3.98 36.43
N GLY A 330 0.77 -3.41 35.82
CA GLY A 330 2.16 -3.50 36.29
C GLY A 330 2.91 -4.76 35.84
N SER A 331 2.25 -5.68 35.14
CA SER A 331 2.90 -6.88 34.57
C SER A 331 3.19 -6.67 33.08
N THR A 332 4.33 -7.20 32.61
CA THR A 332 4.66 -7.27 31.17
C THR A 332 3.73 -8.23 30.42
N ARG A 333 3.34 -9.32 31.09
CA ARG A 333 2.42 -10.35 30.60
C ARG A 333 1.38 -10.71 31.65
N CYS A 334 0.13 -10.86 31.22
CA CYS A 334 -0.99 -11.26 32.08
C CYS A 334 -1.79 -12.40 31.46
N SER A 335 -2.14 -13.41 32.26
CA SER A 335 -3.01 -14.50 31.81
C SER A 335 -4.13 -14.81 32.81
N VAL A 336 -5.38 -14.58 32.40
CA VAL A 336 -6.56 -14.73 33.26
C VAL A 336 -7.53 -15.75 32.67
N ALA A 337 -7.83 -16.79 33.45
CA ALA A 337 -8.83 -17.80 33.11
C ALA A 337 -10.23 -17.19 33.00
N VAL A 338 -10.95 -17.56 31.93
CA VAL A 338 -12.28 -17.08 31.60
C VAL A 338 -13.31 -17.99 32.26
N THR A 339 -13.58 -17.75 33.55
CA THR A 339 -14.47 -18.59 34.36
C THR A 339 -15.46 -17.78 35.19
N THR A 340 -16.63 -18.38 35.46
CA THR A 340 -17.62 -17.81 36.38
C THR A 340 -17.12 -17.76 37.83
N SER A 341 -16.18 -18.64 38.22
CA SER A 341 -15.57 -18.61 39.55
C SER A 341 -14.75 -17.35 39.80
N LYS A 342 -14.08 -16.80 38.77
CA LYS A 342 -13.30 -15.57 38.88
C LYS A 342 -14.15 -14.31 38.73
N PHE A 343 -15.06 -14.32 37.77
CA PHE A 343 -15.80 -13.13 37.36
C PHE A 343 -17.25 -13.08 37.88
N GLY A 344 -17.65 -14.05 38.70
CA GLY A 344 -19.04 -14.27 39.07
C GLY A 344 -19.88 -14.82 37.92
N ASP A 345 -21.14 -15.13 38.21
CA ASP A 345 -22.12 -15.53 37.19
C ASP A 345 -23.13 -14.41 36.96
N PRO A 346 -22.86 -13.47 36.04
CA PRO A 346 -23.76 -12.34 35.80
C PRO A 346 -25.09 -12.76 35.18
N CYS A 347 -25.17 -13.92 34.52
CA CYS A 347 -26.38 -14.37 33.83
C CYS A 347 -26.52 -15.88 33.85
N LYS A 348 -27.33 -16.37 34.79
CA LYS A 348 -27.59 -17.80 35.00
C LYS A 348 -28.18 -18.50 33.77
N ASN A 349 -28.90 -17.75 32.92
CA ASN A 349 -29.55 -18.28 31.71
C ASN A 349 -28.64 -18.25 30.47
N VAL A 350 -27.45 -17.65 30.54
CA VAL A 350 -26.50 -17.61 29.42
C VAL A 350 -25.50 -18.77 29.58
N LEU A 351 -25.64 -19.76 28.69
CA LEU A 351 -24.84 -20.99 28.71
C LEU A 351 -23.34 -20.77 28.48
N VAL A 352 -22.97 -19.80 27.64
CA VAL A 352 -21.58 -19.50 27.31
C VAL A 352 -21.35 -18.00 27.40
N LYS A 353 -20.45 -17.60 28.30
CA LYS A 353 -20.03 -16.21 28.46
C LYS A 353 -18.68 -16.01 27.78
N SER A 354 -18.33 -14.75 27.53
CA SER A 354 -17.01 -14.39 27.03
C SER A 354 -16.44 -13.20 27.79
N LEU A 355 -15.12 -13.12 27.84
CA LEU A 355 -14.37 -12.00 28.39
C LEU A 355 -13.79 -11.19 27.24
N ALA A 356 -14.20 -9.93 27.12
CA ALA A 356 -13.57 -8.94 26.27
C ALA A 356 -12.76 -7.96 27.13
N VAL A 357 -11.51 -7.70 26.74
CA VAL A 357 -10.60 -6.79 27.42
C VAL A 357 -9.89 -5.89 26.41
N GLU A 358 -9.69 -4.64 26.82
CA GLU A 358 -8.81 -3.67 26.17
C GLU A 358 -7.87 -3.07 27.22
N ALA A 359 -6.58 -3.03 26.91
CA ALA A 359 -5.52 -2.57 27.80
C ALA A 359 -4.51 -1.69 27.06
N SER A 360 -3.74 -0.92 27.79
CA SER A 360 -2.60 -0.16 27.26
C SER A 360 -1.32 -0.54 27.96
N CYS A 361 -0.22 -0.37 27.23
CA CYS A 361 1.13 -0.55 27.72
C CYS A 361 1.80 0.83 27.87
N ALA A 362 2.71 0.97 28.83
CA ALA A 362 3.59 2.12 28.98
C ALA A 362 4.97 1.67 29.42
#